data_AF-A0A8T5DJK0-F1
#
_entry.id   AF-A0A8T5DJK0-F1
#
_cell.length_a   1.000
_cell.length_b   1.000
_cell.length_c   1.000
_cell.angle_alpha   90.00
_cell.angle_beta   90.00
_cell.angle_gamma   90.00
#
_symmetry.space_group_name_H-M   'P 1'
#
loop_
_entity.id
_entity.type
_entity.pdbx_description
1 polymer ?
#
loop_
_entity_poly.entity_id
_entity_poly.type
_entity_poly.pdbx_seq_one_letter_code
_entity_poly.pdbx_strand_id
1 'polypeptide(L)'
;MTNEEKQEKVEPTEAKPSEPKKEAPTKKSEKVAVILVRGMVKVNKEIKDTTYMLRLRKKNCCVILEKTESMMGMLNKIKYYVTWGDVSDETIKKLVEKKGQKGYFNLNSPKKGFGRKGIKTVFKLGGALGDRGDKINDLIERMLG
;
A
#
# COMPACT_ATOMS: atom_id res chain seq x y z
N MET A 1 -34.98 0.00 -55.63
CA MET A 1 -33.89 -0.01 -54.64
C MET A 1 -34.40 -0.78 -53.43
N THR A 2 -33.92 -2.03 -53.30
CA THR A 2 -33.66 -2.83 -52.08
C THR A 2 -34.59 -2.70 -50.86
N ASN A 3 -35.03 -3.73 -50.15
CA ASN A 3 -35.06 -5.20 -50.29
C ASN A 3 -35.99 -5.68 -49.15
N GLU A 4 -36.75 -6.73 -49.45
CA GLU A 4 -37.08 -7.91 -48.63
C GLU A 4 -37.66 -7.80 -47.20
N GLU A 5 -38.79 -8.49 -47.10
CA GLU A 5 -39.53 -8.98 -45.93
C GLU A 5 -38.65 -9.75 -44.93
N LYS A 6 -39.02 -9.75 -43.64
CA LYS A 6 -39.88 -10.79 -43.04
C LYS A 6 -39.90 -10.66 -41.51
N GLN A 7 -41.10 -10.55 -40.94
CA GLN A 7 -41.38 -10.95 -39.57
C GLN A 7 -41.80 -12.42 -39.58
N GLU A 8 -41.32 -13.23 -38.63
CA GLU A 8 -42.14 -14.33 -38.09
C GLU A 8 -41.74 -14.68 -36.64
N LYS A 9 -42.77 -14.99 -35.84
CA LYS A 9 -42.81 -15.33 -34.41
C LYS A 9 -42.48 -16.82 -34.18
N VAL A 10 -42.03 -17.20 -32.96
CA VAL A 10 -42.63 -18.31 -32.14
C VAL A 10 -42.25 -18.14 -30.64
N GLU A 11 -43.21 -18.35 -29.72
CA GLU A 11 -43.07 -18.47 -28.25
C GLU A 11 -42.94 -19.98 -27.81
N PRO A 12 -43.16 -20.41 -26.55
CA PRO A 12 -42.29 -20.43 -25.35
C PRO A 12 -42.05 -21.86 -24.76
N THR A 13 -41.00 -22.12 -23.94
CA THR A 13 -41.03 -23.25 -22.95
C THR A 13 -39.92 -23.21 -21.87
N GLU A 14 -40.36 -23.14 -20.60
CA GLU A 14 -40.01 -23.96 -19.41
C GLU A 14 -38.59 -24.00 -18.75
N ALA A 15 -38.58 -24.47 -17.49
CA ALA A 15 -37.71 -24.12 -16.37
C ALA A 15 -36.48 -25.04 -16.06
N LYS A 16 -35.66 -24.59 -15.10
CA LYS A 16 -34.30 -25.00 -14.59
C LYS A 16 -34.14 -26.47 -14.07
N PRO A 17 -32.90 -27.02 -13.85
CA PRO A 17 -32.12 -26.82 -12.59
C PRO A 17 -30.54 -26.87 -12.60
N SER A 18 -29.91 -26.20 -11.60
CA SER A 18 -28.64 -26.44 -10.82
C SER A 18 -27.30 -26.83 -11.51
N GLU A 19 -26.07 -26.36 -11.19
CA GLU A 19 -25.35 -25.91 -9.96
C GLU A 19 -23.91 -25.41 -10.36
N PRO A 20 -23.02 -24.87 -9.47
CA PRO A 20 -23.09 -23.68 -8.63
C PRO A 20 -22.19 -22.53 -9.16
N LYS A 21 -22.70 -21.29 -9.20
CA LYS A 21 -21.86 -20.10 -9.46
C LYS A 21 -21.03 -19.79 -8.20
N LYS A 22 -19.72 -19.98 -8.31
CA LYS A 22 -18.70 -19.71 -7.28
C LYS A 22 -18.89 -18.35 -6.62
N GLU A 23 -18.71 -18.38 -5.30
CA GLU A 23 -18.81 -17.35 -4.28
C GLU A 23 -18.35 -15.94 -4.70
N ALA A 24 -19.06 -14.92 -4.22
CA ALA A 24 -18.70 -13.51 -4.36
C ALA A 24 -17.28 -13.24 -3.82
N PRO A 25 -16.45 -12.43 -4.49
CA PRO A 25 -15.10 -12.15 -4.01
C PRO A 25 -15.19 -11.31 -2.73
N THR A 26 -14.79 -11.92 -1.62
CA THR A 26 -14.60 -11.24 -0.35
C THR A 26 -13.54 -10.13 -0.54
N LYS A 27 -13.94 -8.87 -0.35
CA LYS A 27 -13.07 -7.70 -0.53
C LYS A 27 -11.86 -7.80 0.43
N LYS A 28 -10.68 -8.16 -0.09
CA LYS A 28 -9.42 -8.15 0.67
C LYS A 28 -9.14 -6.71 1.12
N SER A 29 -8.89 -6.48 2.41
CA SER A 29 -8.54 -5.13 2.88
C SER A 29 -7.11 -4.79 2.46
N GLU A 30 -6.97 -3.78 1.61
CA GLU A 30 -5.66 -3.35 1.11
C GLU A 30 -4.93 -2.57 2.20
N LYS A 31 -3.75 -3.05 2.61
CA LYS A 31 -2.92 -2.42 3.64
C LYS A 31 -1.68 -1.81 3.03
N VAL A 32 -1.28 -0.68 3.58
CA VAL A 32 -0.06 0.05 3.20
C VAL A 32 0.89 0.08 4.40
N ALA A 33 2.15 -0.27 4.17
CA ALA A 33 3.20 -0.02 5.13
C ALA A 33 3.87 1.32 4.84
N VAL A 34 4.05 2.14 5.87
CA VAL A 34 4.64 3.49 5.77
C VAL A 34 5.84 3.58 6.68
N ILE A 35 7.00 3.95 6.14
CA ILE A 35 8.25 4.05 6.88
C ILE A 35 8.79 5.49 6.83
N LEU A 36 9.11 6.05 8.00
CA LEU A 36 9.75 7.36 8.08
C LEU A 36 11.24 7.25 7.78
N VAL A 37 11.67 7.86 6.66
CA VAL A 37 13.06 7.77 6.19
C VAL A 37 13.90 8.95 6.67
N ARG A 38 13.31 10.17 6.66
CA ARG A 38 14.03 11.41 7.01
C ARG A 38 13.72 11.89 8.42
N GLY A 39 14.63 12.68 8.98
CA GLY A 39 14.46 13.30 10.31
C GLY A 39 13.61 14.56 10.28
N MET A 40 13.11 14.98 11.44
CA MET A 40 12.13 16.06 11.59
C MET A 40 12.73 17.44 11.99
N VAL A 41 14.05 17.57 11.95
CA VAL A 41 14.75 18.82 12.27
C VAL A 41 14.44 19.88 11.19
N LYS A 42 14.04 21.09 11.61
CA LYS A 42 13.68 22.22 10.72
C LYS A 42 12.59 21.89 9.67
N VAL A 43 11.74 20.89 9.94
CA VAL A 43 10.58 20.58 9.08
C VAL A 43 9.42 21.55 9.40
N ASN A 44 8.71 21.99 8.36
CA ASN A 44 7.54 22.85 8.49
C ASN A 44 6.42 22.19 9.32
N LYS A 45 5.59 23.02 9.96
CA LYS A 45 4.55 22.56 10.89
C LYS A 45 3.58 21.58 10.25
N GLU A 46 3.11 21.87 9.04
CA GLU A 46 2.12 21.03 8.34
C GLU A 46 2.59 19.58 8.12
N ILE A 47 3.86 19.39 7.71
CA ILE A 47 4.43 18.05 7.53
C ILE A 47 4.63 17.37 8.88
N LYS A 48 5.11 18.10 9.89
CA LYS A 48 5.23 17.55 11.26
C LYS A 48 3.89 17.07 11.78
N ASP A 49 2.85 17.89 11.67
CA ASP A 49 1.50 17.57 12.13
C ASP A 49 0.98 16.31 11.42
N THR A 50 1.16 16.23 10.09
CA THR A 50 0.75 15.05 9.30
C THR A 50 1.49 13.79 9.75
N THR A 51 2.81 13.86 9.93
CA THR A 51 3.58 12.70 10.45
C THR A 51 3.16 12.31 11.87
N TYR A 52 2.78 13.28 12.71
CA TYR A 52 2.32 13.04 14.08
C TYR A 52 0.98 12.31 14.10
N MET A 53 0.03 12.72 13.25
CA MET A 53 -1.28 12.08 13.06
C MET A 53 -1.13 10.64 12.59
N LEU A 54 -0.20 10.37 11.68
CA LEU A 54 0.11 9.02 11.18
C LEU A 54 0.99 8.21 12.15
N ARG A 55 1.28 8.72 13.34
CA ARG A 55 2.13 8.07 14.37
C ARG A 55 3.57 7.81 13.93
N LEU A 56 4.06 8.52 12.92
CA LEU A 56 5.43 8.44 12.41
C LEU A 56 6.37 9.34 13.24
N ARG A 57 6.76 8.89 14.43
CA ARG A 57 7.45 9.73 15.43
C ARG A 57 8.96 9.79 15.30
N LYS A 58 9.61 8.75 14.76
CA LYS A 58 11.07 8.66 14.63
C LYS A 58 11.49 7.96 13.35
N LYS A 59 12.74 8.17 12.92
CA LYS A 59 13.29 7.48 11.75
C LYS A 59 13.16 5.97 11.91
N ASN A 60 12.96 5.28 10.79
CA ASN A 60 12.83 3.84 10.68
C ASN A 60 11.64 3.25 11.48
N CYS A 61 10.70 4.07 11.97
CA CYS A 61 9.42 3.54 12.39
C CYS A 61 8.57 3.18 11.16
N CYS A 62 7.84 2.07 11.27
CA CYS A 62 6.91 1.56 10.27
C CYS A 62 5.50 1.55 10.87
N VAL A 63 4.52 2.05 10.13
CA VAL A 63 3.10 2.03 10.51
C VAL A 63 2.31 1.34 9.42
N ILE A 64 1.41 0.44 9.81
CA ILE A 64 0.49 -0.23 8.88
C ILE A 64 -0.84 0.51 8.91
N LEU A 65 -1.30 0.94 7.75
CA LEU A 65 -2.54 1.68 7.57
C LEU A 65 -3.45 0.93 6.60
N GLU A 66 -4.77 1.07 6.79
CA GLU A 66 -5.73 0.68 5.76
C GLU A 66 -5.68 1.69 4.61
N LYS A 67 -5.71 1.20 3.38
CA LYS A 67 -5.60 2.02 2.18
C LYS A 67 -6.92 2.72 1.92
N THR A 68 -6.94 4.01 2.21
CA THR A 68 -8.06 4.92 1.90
C THR A 68 -7.54 6.12 1.12
N GLU A 69 -8.40 6.77 0.34
CA GLU A 69 -8.02 7.96 -0.43
C GLU A 69 -7.48 9.08 0.47
N SER A 70 -8.08 9.25 1.66
CA SER A 70 -7.62 10.20 2.67
C SER A 70 -6.19 9.88 3.15
N MET A 71 -5.89 8.61 3.45
CA MET A 71 -4.54 8.20 3.81
C MET A 71 -3.56 8.44 2.66
N MET A 72 -3.93 8.10 1.42
CA MET A 72 -3.09 8.33 0.25
C MET A 72 -2.83 9.82 0.01
N GLY A 73 -3.81 10.69 0.25
CA GLY A 73 -3.65 12.14 0.22
C GLY A 73 -2.62 12.64 1.26
N MET A 74 -2.69 12.13 2.49
CA MET A 74 -1.71 12.44 3.53
C MET A 74 -0.30 11.95 3.16
N LEU A 75 -0.16 10.74 2.62
CA LEU A 75 1.12 10.19 2.17
C LEU A 75 1.72 11.02 1.04
N ASN A 76 0.90 11.46 0.09
CA ASN A 76 1.33 12.36 -0.97
C ASN A 76 1.83 13.71 -0.44
N LYS A 77 1.21 14.25 0.61
CA LYS A 77 1.66 15.48 1.28
C LYS A 77 3.05 15.32 1.90
N ILE A 78 3.33 14.18 2.55
CA ILE A 78 4.61 13.92 3.23
C ILE A 78 5.62 13.13 2.38
N LYS A 79 5.40 13.03 1.06
CA LYS A 79 6.12 12.09 0.18
C LYS A 79 7.64 12.24 0.13
N TYR A 80 8.15 13.41 0.49
CA TYR A 80 9.59 13.69 0.53
C TYR A 80 10.26 13.34 1.86
N TYR A 81 9.54 12.70 2.78
CA TYR A 81 10.05 12.29 4.10
C TYR A 81 9.87 10.80 4.38
N VAL A 82 8.84 10.20 3.79
CA VAL A 82 8.47 8.81 4.01
C VAL A 82 8.65 8.00 2.74
N THR A 83 8.53 6.69 2.92
CA THR A 83 8.29 5.76 1.82
C THR A 83 7.17 4.82 2.18
N TRP A 84 6.38 4.40 1.19
CA TRP A 84 5.25 3.51 1.42
C TRP A 84 5.03 2.57 0.26
N GLY A 85 4.25 1.51 0.50
CA GLY A 85 3.79 0.60 -0.54
C GLY A 85 2.82 -0.43 0.00
N ASP A 86 2.23 -1.20 -0.90
CA ASP A 86 1.32 -2.29 -0.58
C ASP A 86 2.09 -3.40 0.17
N VAL A 87 1.61 -3.74 1.37
CA VAL A 87 2.29 -4.71 2.25
C VAL A 87 1.56 -6.05 2.23
N SER A 88 2.32 -7.14 2.08
CA SER A 88 1.75 -8.48 2.09
C SER A 88 1.42 -8.96 3.51
N ASP A 89 0.43 -9.84 3.63
CA ASP A 89 0.08 -10.48 4.90
C ASP A 89 1.26 -11.26 5.49
N GLU A 90 2.09 -11.86 4.62
CA GLU A 90 3.34 -12.52 5.01
C GLU A 90 4.33 -11.55 5.67
N THR A 91 4.51 -10.35 5.09
CA THR A 91 5.40 -9.33 5.65
C THR A 91 4.87 -8.81 6.98
N ILE A 92 3.55 -8.61 7.10
CA ILE A 92 2.92 -8.24 8.37
C ILE A 92 3.15 -9.33 9.43
N LYS A 93 2.99 -10.60 9.07
CA LYS A 93 3.27 -11.72 9.98
C LYS A 93 4.72 -11.69 10.48
N LYS A 94 5.70 -11.55 9.58
CA LYS A 94 7.12 -11.42 9.93
C LYS A 94 7.39 -10.22 10.86
N LEU A 95 6.74 -9.08 10.61
CA LEU A 95 6.85 -7.89 11.46
C LEU A 95 6.36 -8.16 12.88
N VAL A 96 5.17 -8.76 13.02
CA VAL A 96 4.59 -9.10 14.33
C VAL A 96 5.46 -10.11 15.07
N GLU A 97 5.91 -11.17 14.40
CA GLU A 97 6.77 -12.20 15.00
C GLU A 97 8.08 -11.62 15.54
N LYS A 98 8.72 -10.69 14.81
CA LYS A 98 10.04 -10.15 15.20
C LYS A 98 10.00 -8.91 16.09
N LYS A 99 8.91 -8.13 16.06
CA LYS A 99 8.84 -6.80 16.70
C LYS A 99 7.65 -6.66 17.67
N GLY A 100 6.76 -7.65 17.74
CA GLY A 100 5.69 -7.78 18.73
C GLY A 100 4.46 -6.89 18.49
N GLN A 101 4.61 -5.57 18.37
CA GLN A 101 3.47 -4.64 18.39
C GLN A 101 2.72 -4.54 17.05
N LYS A 102 1.42 -4.84 17.07
CA LYS A 102 0.54 -4.76 15.90
C LYS A 102 0.36 -3.31 15.42
N GLY A 103 0.74 -3.04 14.17
CA GLY A 103 0.44 -1.79 13.46
C GLY A 103 1.45 -0.65 13.65
N TYR A 104 2.38 -0.76 14.60
CA TYR A 104 3.51 0.16 14.75
C TYR A 104 4.77 -0.64 15.07
N PHE A 105 5.83 -0.45 14.29
CA PHE A 105 7.06 -1.22 14.40
C PHE A 105 8.29 -0.31 14.40
N ASN A 106 9.21 -0.56 15.33
CA ASN A 106 10.53 0.08 15.33
C ASN A 106 11.51 -0.82 14.57
N LEU A 107 11.93 -0.39 13.38
CA LEU A 107 12.80 -1.17 12.51
C LEU A 107 14.26 -0.69 12.59
N ASN A 108 15.18 -1.58 12.19
CA ASN A 108 16.59 -1.23 12.03
C ASN A 108 16.79 -0.45 10.74
N SER A 109 17.96 0.17 10.56
CA SER A 109 18.33 0.70 9.25
C SER A 109 18.44 -0.45 8.25
N PRO A 110 18.05 -0.26 6.97
CA PRO A 110 18.07 -1.33 5.99
C PRO A 110 19.50 -1.79 5.70
N LYS A 111 19.70 -3.10 5.68
CA LYS A 111 20.91 -3.69 5.09
C LYS A 111 21.08 -3.18 3.66
N LYS A 112 22.30 -2.77 3.29
CA LYS A 112 22.65 -2.14 1.99
C LYS A 112 22.04 -0.74 1.77
N GLY A 113 21.50 -0.10 2.80
CA GLY A 113 20.95 1.25 2.70
C GLY A 113 19.61 1.33 1.96
N PHE A 114 19.15 2.55 1.70
CA PHE A 114 17.81 2.80 1.15
C PHE A 114 17.73 2.82 -0.38
N GLY A 115 18.86 2.83 -1.08
CA GLY A 115 18.95 2.94 -2.53
C GLY A 115 20.18 3.73 -2.97
N ARG A 116 20.53 3.63 -4.25
CA ARG A 116 21.77 4.22 -4.81
C ARG A 116 21.80 5.74 -4.70
N LYS A 117 20.67 6.42 -4.92
CA LYS A 117 20.57 7.90 -4.83
C LYS A 117 20.18 8.43 -3.43
N GLY A 118 20.23 7.57 -2.42
CA GLY A 118 20.07 7.94 -1.01
C GLY A 118 18.68 8.44 -0.61
N ILE A 119 18.61 9.07 0.57
CA ILE A 119 17.36 9.41 1.27
C ILE A 119 16.70 10.74 0.87
N LYS A 120 17.27 11.46 -0.11
CA LYS A 120 16.75 12.76 -0.57
C LYS A 120 16.05 12.68 -1.94
N THR A 121 16.07 11.50 -2.55
CA THR A 121 15.58 11.28 -3.91
C THR A 121 14.36 10.36 -3.89
N VAL A 122 13.43 10.54 -4.84
CA VAL A 122 12.25 9.69 -4.99
C VAL A 122 12.63 8.30 -5.51
N PHE A 123 11.83 7.28 -5.15
CA PHE A 123 12.09 5.88 -5.46
C PHE A 123 12.17 5.61 -6.96
N LYS A 124 11.26 6.19 -7.75
CA LYS A 124 11.26 6.08 -9.22
C LYS A 124 12.58 6.53 -9.87
N LEU A 125 13.31 7.45 -9.24
CA LEU A 125 14.61 7.93 -9.71
C LEU A 125 15.80 7.16 -9.10
N GLY A 126 15.55 6.10 -8.32
CA GLY A 126 16.57 5.31 -7.63
C GLY A 126 16.90 5.77 -6.20
N GLY A 127 16.04 6.60 -5.60
CA GLY A 127 16.14 7.06 -4.21
C GLY A 127 15.30 6.25 -3.23
N ALA A 128 15.06 6.83 -2.05
CA ALA A 128 14.36 6.17 -0.95
C ALA A 128 12.89 6.58 -0.78
N LEU A 129 12.48 7.73 -1.32
CA LEU A 129 11.27 8.44 -0.90
C LEU A 129 10.07 8.17 -1.80
N GLY A 130 8.87 8.31 -1.24
CA GLY A 130 7.63 8.16 -1.99
C GLY A 130 7.14 6.71 -2.07
N ASP A 131 6.20 6.52 -2.99
CA ASP A 131 5.64 5.21 -3.33
C ASP A 131 6.67 4.28 -3.97
N ARG A 132 6.76 3.06 -3.46
CA ARG A 132 7.58 1.98 -4.00
C ARG A 132 6.79 0.70 -4.34
N GLY A 133 5.46 0.73 -4.20
CA GLY A 133 4.59 -0.44 -4.39
C GLY A 133 5.05 -1.66 -3.59
N ASP A 134 4.96 -2.85 -4.20
CA ASP A 134 5.30 -4.12 -3.57
C ASP A 134 6.77 -4.24 -3.10
N LYS A 135 7.66 -3.37 -3.60
CA LYS A 135 9.08 -3.33 -3.18
C LYS A 135 9.26 -2.83 -1.74
N ILE A 136 8.18 -2.42 -1.06
CA ILE A 136 8.19 -2.18 0.39
C ILE A 136 8.50 -3.43 1.19
N ASN A 137 8.06 -4.60 0.71
CA ASN A 137 8.24 -5.88 1.40
C ASN A 137 9.74 -6.23 1.47
N ASP A 138 10.49 -6.11 0.37
CA ASP A 138 11.97 -6.26 0.35
C ASP A 138 12.66 -5.30 1.33
N LEU A 139 12.24 -4.03 1.36
CA LEU A 139 12.84 -3.07 2.28
C LEU A 139 12.63 -3.50 3.73
N ILE A 140 11.40 -3.89 4.08
CA ILE A 140 11.07 -4.32 5.43
C ILE A 140 11.92 -5.53 5.82
N GLU A 141 12.09 -6.51 4.94
CA GLU A 141 12.94 -7.68 5.20
C GLU A 141 14.39 -7.27 5.49
N ARG A 142 14.94 -6.32 4.74
CA ARG A 142 16.29 -5.78 4.99
C ARG A 142 16.40 -4.96 6.27
N MET A 143 15.29 -4.45 6.80
CA MET A 143 15.22 -3.68 8.06
C MET A 143 14.86 -4.55 9.29
N LEU A 144 14.46 -5.80 9.07
CA LEU A 144 14.09 -6.77 10.13
C LEU A 144 15.28 -7.55 10.68
N GLY A 145 16.44 -7.46 10.04
CA GLY A 145 17.64 -8.23 10.41
C GLY A 145 18.72 -7.42 11.10
#